data_AF-A0A925VBV7-F1
#
_entry.id   AF-A0A925VBV7-F1
#
_cell.length_a   1.000
_cell.length_b   1.000
_cell.length_c   1.000
_cell.angle_alpha   90.00
_cell.angle_beta   90.00
_cell.angle_gamma   90.00
#
_symmetry.space_group_name_H-M   'P 1'
#
loop_
_entity.id
_entity.type
_entity.pdbx_description
1 polymer ?
#
loop_
_entity_poly.entity_id
_entity_poly.type
_entity_poly.pdbx_seq_one_letter_code
_entity_poly.pdbx_strand_id
1 'polypeptide(L)'
;MPELRVAPLACIAALLVLAPACYQGPGGASGSGDGSADGEDGGTADDDGAVDPFCEEETLPGGLTHFVRLTHRQYDNSVRDLLGVEGNPSDAFLGDTSVKGFSNNADQLAVTDRLARDYRRASEQIAAELLADPPRLSSLVVCDPGPDADACAQTFIESFGRRAFRRPLQDEEKAAFFAIYQAGDGKYETGSAFEQGIALVVEAFLQSPSFLYRVELSSPPADAELVALSGWEIASRLSYMMWNSTPDDALLAAAEAGELDSAEGIEEHARRLLADGRASDPVQDFHGQWLHVDRYPNIQKDPMVFPEYDPSAPASMATETMEFFRRTILDEGGSYADLMTSRTTYV
;
A
#
# COMPACT_ATOMS: atom_id res chain seq x y z
N MET A 1 -6.91 31.60 11.59
CA MET A 1 -5.43 31.45 11.55
C MET A 1 -4.94 32.41 10.47
N PRO A 2 -3.96 33.30 10.73
CA PRO A 2 -3.64 34.35 9.77
C PRO A 2 -2.74 33.81 8.67
N GLU A 3 -3.18 33.95 7.42
CA GLU A 3 -2.35 33.74 6.22
C GLU A 3 -1.22 34.77 6.16
N LEU A 4 0.02 34.31 6.19
CA LEU A 4 1.19 35.14 5.92
C LEU A 4 1.56 35.04 4.44
N ARG A 5 1.15 36.05 3.66
CA ARG A 5 1.56 36.22 2.26
C ARG A 5 2.98 36.77 2.20
N VAL A 6 3.92 35.98 1.69
CA VAL A 6 5.30 36.44 1.43
C VAL A 6 5.43 36.89 -0.03
N ALA A 7 5.98 38.09 -0.22
CA ALA A 7 6.18 38.73 -1.53
C ALA A 7 7.40 38.14 -2.29
N PRO A 8 7.42 38.20 -3.64
CA PRO A 8 8.37 37.44 -4.44
C PRO A 8 9.70 38.19 -4.59
N LEU A 9 10.82 37.50 -4.34
CA LEU A 9 12.12 37.87 -4.90
C LEU A 9 12.41 37.01 -6.14
N ALA A 10 12.70 37.71 -7.23
CA ALA A 10 12.94 37.14 -8.54
C ALA A 10 14.37 36.60 -8.71
N CYS A 11 14.48 35.68 -9.67
CA CYS A 11 15.66 35.26 -10.42
C CYS A 11 16.68 34.35 -9.70
N ILE A 12 16.84 33.12 -10.20
CA ILE A 12 17.91 32.73 -11.14
C ILE A 12 17.51 31.40 -11.79
N ALA A 13 17.49 31.39 -13.12
CA ALA A 13 17.33 30.19 -13.93
C ALA A 13 18.63 29.37 -13.94
N ALA A 14 18.53 28.07 -13.71
CA ALA A 14 19.61 27.12 -13.97
C ALA A 14 19.06 26.01 -14.86
N LEU A 15 19.44 26.06 -16.15
CA LEU A 15 19.30 24.96 -17.09
C LEU A 15 20.12 23.76 -16.60
N LEU A 16 19.49 22.60 -16.42
CA LEU A 16 20.15 21.31 -16.27
C LEU A 16 19.79 20.46 -17.49
N VAL A 17 20.74 20.40 -18.43
CA VAL A 17 20.75 19.48 -19.57
C VAL A 17 21.13 18.10 -19.03
N LEU A 18 20.19 17.14 -19.07
CA LEU A 18 20.48 15.73 -18.86
C LEU A 18 20.84 15.09 -20.20
N ALA A 19 22.10 14.70 -20.35
CA ALA A 19 22.53 13.80 -21.42
C ALA A 19 22.22 12.35 -21.01
N PRO A 20 21.57 11.53 -21.84
CA PRO A 20 21.40 10.12 -21.55
C PRO A 20 22.72 9.38 -21.80
N ALA A 21 23.25 8.75 -20.75
CA ALA A 21 24.33 7.78 -20.86
C ALA A 21 23.73 6.42 -21.28
N CYS A 22 23.82 6.10 -22.57
CA CYS A 22 23.52 4.76 -23.06
C CYS A 22 24.62 3.78 -22.65
N TYR A 23 24.30 2.80 -21.80
CA TYR A 23 25.14 1.64 -21.54
C TYR A 23 24.66 0.48 -22.41
N GLN A 24 25.42 0.15 -23.47
CA GLN A 24 25.22 -1.04 -24.29
C GLN A 24 26.35 -2.05 -24.00
N GLY A 25 25.99 -3.18 -23.40
CA GLY A 25 26.83 -4.37 -23.32
C GLY A 25 26.92 -5.08 -24.68
N PRO A 26 27.92 -5.97 -24.88
CA PRO A 26 28.42 -6.30 -26.21
C PRO A 26 27.56 -7.35 -26.92
N GLY A 27 26.93 -6.96 -28.02
CA GLY A 27 26.34 -7.86 -29.01
C GLY A 27 26.64 -7.30 -30.40
N GLY A 28 27.58 -7.90 -31.11
CA GLY A 28 28.00 -7.44 -32.43
C GLY A 28 26.99 -7.79 -33.53
N ALA A 29 26.74 -6.84 -34.43
CA ALA A 29 26.58 -7.09 -35.86
C ALA A 29 26.73 -5.77 -36.63
N SER A 30 27.54 -5.83 -37.67
CA SER A 30 27.94 -4.79 -38.60
C SER A 30 26.80 -4.35 -39.53
N GLY A 31 26.76 -3.07 -39.89
CA GLY A 31 26.00 -2.57 -41.04
C GLY A 31 26.27 -1.10 -41.32
N SER A 32 27.19 -0.81 -42.25
CA SER A 32 27.50 0.52 -42.76
C SER A 32 26.43 1.00 -43.76
N GLY A 33 26.13 2.30 -43.75
CA GLY A 33 25.34 2.97 -44.78
C GLY A 33 25.42 4.50 -44.66
N ASP A 34 26.25 5.11 -45.50
CA ASP A 34 26.38 6.55 -45.73
C ASP A 34 25.13 7.16 -46.40
N GLY A 35 24.94 8.48 -46.21
CA GLY A 35 24.65 9.36 -47.36
C GLY A 35 23.42 10.27 -47.29
N SER A 36 23.71 11.54 -46.99
CA SER A 36 23.22 12.76 -47.64
C SER A 36 21.78 13.27 -47.44
N ALA A 37 21.77 14.55 -47.05
CA ALA A 37 20.68 15.50 -47.08
C ALA A 37 20.36 15.98 -48.50
N ASP A 38 19.10 16.33 -48.73
CA ASP A 38 18.65 17.43 -49.61
C ASP A 38 17.23 17.82 -49.19
N GLY A 39 16.94 19.12 -49.16
CA GLY A 39 15.63 19.68 -48.81
C GLY A 39 14.83 20.13 -50.02
N GLU A 40 13.50 20.25 -49.86
CA GLU A 40 12.67 21.43 -50.18
C GLU A 40 11.16 21.11 -50.15
N ASP A 41 10.45 21.93 -49.38
CA ASP A 41 9.15 22.59 -49.62
C ASP A 41 7.79 21.83 -49.64
N GLY A 42 6.78 22.51 -49.09
CA GLY A 42 5.35 22.24 -49.35
C GLY A 42 4.51 21.84 -48.13
N GLY A 43 3.90 22.83 -47.46
CA GLY A 43 2.97 22.60 -46.35
C GLY A 43 1.63 21.97 -46.78
N THR A 44 1.18 21.02 -45.96
CA THR A 44 -0.23 20.74 -45.68
C THR A 44 -0.35 20.50 -44.17
N ALA A 45 -1.33 21.14 -43.56
CA ALA A 45 -1.67 20.94 -42.16
C ALA A 45 -2.34 19.58 -42.01
N ASP A 46 -1.58 18.59 -41.58
CA ASP A 46 -2.12 17.36 -41.01
C ASP A 46 -1.92 17.43 -39.49
N ASP A 47 -3.06 17.34 -38.81
CA ASP A 47 -3.22 17.18 -37.37
C ASP A 47 -2.73 15.78 -36.98
N ASP A 48 -1.42 15.58 -37.10
CA ASP A 48 -0.76 14.36 -36.66
C ASP A 48 -0.70 14.44 -35.14
N GLY A 49 -1.64 13.73 -34.52
CA GLY A 49 -1.77 13.56 -33.07
C GLY A 49 -0.40 13.50 -32.42
N ALA A 50 -0.06 14.57 -31.71
CA ALA A 50 1.16 14.67 -30.94
C ALA A 50 1.15 13.51 -29.94
N VAL A 51 1.86 12.44 -30.27
CA VAL A 51 2.20 11.39 -29.34
C VAL A 51 3.02 12.08 -28.26
N ASP A 52 2.49 12.08 -27.03
CA ASP A 52 3.18 12.63 -25.87
C ASP A 52 4.58 11.99 -25.81
N PRO A 53 5.68 12.77 -25.85
CA PRO A 53 7.04 12.23 -25.81
C PRO A 53 7.35 11.47 -24.50
N PHE A 54 6.45 11.46 -23.51
CA PHE A 54 6.55 10.65 -22.30
C PHE A 54 5.78 9.32 -22.36
N CYS A 55 5.05 9.06 -23.43
CA CYS A 55 4.38 7.79 -23.67
C CYS A 55 4.88 7.23 -25.00
N GLU A 56 6.14 6.78 -25.02
CA GLU A 56 6.50 5.75 -25.98
C GLU A 56 5.51 4.58 -25.79
N GLU A 57 5.19 3.86 -26.88
CA GLU A 57 4.52 2.54 -26.83
C GLU A 57 5.44 1.55 -26.09
N GLU A 58 5.75 1.84 -24.83
CA GLU A 58 6.40 0.93 -23.91
C GLU A 58 5.40 -0.18 -23.62
N THR A 59 5.87 -1.40 -23.83
CA THR A 59 5.28 -2.65 -23.35
C THR A 59 4.38 -2.40 -22.14
N LEU A 60 3.08 -2.66 -22.29
CA LEU A 60 2.10 -2.55 -21.21
C LEU A 60 2.73 -3.10 -19.92
N PRO A 61 2.78 -2.32 -18.83
CA PRO A 61 3.38 -2.77 -17.57
C PRO A 61 2.45 -3.82 -16.94
N GLY A 62 2.46 -5.04 -17.46
CA GLY A 62 1.42 -6.02 -17.16
C GLY A 62 1.84 -7.47 -17.40
N GLY A 63 3.14 -7.76 -17.38
CA GLY A 63 3.65 -9.08 -17.77
C GLY A 63 3.62 -10.17 -16.69
N LEU A 64 3.29 -9.88 -15.43
CA LEU A 64 3.46 -10.86 -14.35
C LEU A 64 2.26 -10.88 -13.39
N THR A 65 1.84 -12.08 -13.00
CA THR A 65 1.01 -12.26 -11.81
C THR A 65 1.78 -11.73 -10.60
N HIS A 66 1.18 -10.79 -9.88
CA HIS A 66 1.85 -10.14 -8.76
C HIS A 66 1.49 -10.85 -7.44
N PHE A 67 2.52 -11.34 -6.77
CA PHE A 67 2.46 -11.76 -5.36
C PHE A 67 3.17 -10.70 -4.54
N VAL A 68 2.43 -9.69 -4.08
CA VAL A 68 3.03 -8.58 -3.32
C VAL A 68 2.85 -8.86 -1.84
N ARG A 69 3.93 -9.18 -1.13
CA ARG A 69 3.89 -9.26 0.33
C ARG A 69 3.47 -7.90 0.89
N LEU A 70 2.63 -7.90 1.92
CA LEU A 70 2.34 -6.70 2.69
C LEU A 70 3.65 -6.14 3.26
N THR A 71 3.85 -4.83 3.12
CA THR A 71 4.89 -4.13 3.90
C THR A 71 4.57 -4.25 5.38
N HIS A 72 5.55 -4.03 6.23
CA HIS A 72 5.36 -4.04 7.68
C HIS A 72 4.29 -3.03 8.14
N ARG A 73 4.31 -1.83 7.56
CA ARG A 73 3.26 -0.82 7.78
C ARG A 73 1.88 -1.35 7.38
N GLN A 74 1.79 -1.99 6.21
CA GLN A 74 0.54 -2.54 5.71
C GLN A 74 0.03 -3.71 6.57
N TYR A 75 0.92 -4.55 7.08
CA TYR A 75 0.61 -5.60 8.03
C TYR A 75 0.04 -5.01 9.33
N ASP A 76 0.72 -4.04 9.94
CA ASP A 76 0.29 -3.42 11.19
C ASP A 76 -1.06 -2.72 11.06
N ASN A 77 -1.26 -1.95 9.98
CA ASN A 77 -2.53 -1.29 9.70
C ASN A 77 -3.66 -2.30 9.49
N SER A 78 -3.40 -3.38 8.73
CA SER A 78 -4.40 -4.43 8.49
C SER A 78 -4.77 -5.16 9.78
N VAL A 79 -3.79 -5.47 10.62
CA VAL A 79 -4.01 -6.07 11.95
C VAL A 79 -4.86 -5.14 12.82
N ARG A 80 -4.57 -3.84 12.85
CA ARG A 80 -5.35 -2.84 13.57
C ARG A 80 -6.79 -2.75 13.08
N ASP A 81 -7.01 -2.68 11.77
CA ASP A 81 -8.35 -2.56 11.18
C ASP A 81 -9.18 -3.85 11.29
N LEU A 82 -8.54 -5.00 11.42
CA LEU A 82 -9.19 -6.30 11.59
C LEU A 82 -9.52 -6.62 13.05
N LEU A 83 -8.63 -6.26 13.98
CA LEU A 83 -8.67 -6.74 15.36
C LEU A 83 -8.84 -5.64 16.41
N GLY A 84 -8.62 -4.37 16.03
CA GLY A 84 -8.66 -3.24 16.97
C GLY A 84 -7.54 -3.26 18.01
N VAL A 85 -6.46 -4.02 17.77
CA VAL A 85 -5.27 -4.04 18.64
C VAL A 85 -4.41 -2.79 18.42
N GLU A 86 -3.80 -2.32 19.49
CA GLU A 86 -2.94 -1.13 19.46
C GLU A 86 -1.48 -1.50 19.20
N GLY A 87 -0.68 -0.52 18.78
CA GLY A 87 0.75 -0.70 18.51
C GLY A 87 1.08 -1.21 17.11
N ASN A 88 2.34 -1.64 16.94
CA ASN A 88 2.94 -2.07 15.69
C ASN A 88 3.65 -3.43 15.90
N PRO A 89 2.95 -4.55 15.68
CA PRO A 89 3.55 -5.88 15.81
C PRO A 89 4.84 -6.07 15.01
N SER A 90 5.00 -5.33 13.91
CA SER A 90 6.17 -5.40 13.04
C SER A 90 7.46 -4.77 13.59
N ASP A 91 7.42 -4.05 14.72
CA ASP A 91 8.60 -3.36 15.29
C ASP A 91 9.80 -4.30 15.55
N ALA A 92 9.52 -5.57 15.83
CA ALA A 92 10.53 -6.60 16.09
C ALA A 92 10.96 -7.39 14.84
N PHE A 93 10.34 -7.13 13.68
CA PHE A 93 10.57 -7.90 12.47
C PHE A 93 11.92 -7.53 11.82
N LEU A 94 12.43 -8.44 11.00
CA LEU A 94 13.48 -8.09 10.04
C LEU A 94 12.95 -7.02 9.07
N GLY A 95 13.44 -5.79 9.17
CA GLY A 95 12.91 -4.63 8.43
C GLY A 95 12.85 -4.79 6.91
N ASP A 96 11.90 -4.07 6.30
CA ASP A 96 11.66 -4.07 4.87
C ASP A 96 12.81 -3.43 4.08
N THR A 97 13.20 -4.06 2.98
CA THR A 97 14.17 -3.49 2.04
C THR A 97 13.49 -2.40 1.20
N SER A 98 14.11 -1.22 1.14
CA SER A 98 13.67 -0.14 0.26
C SER A 98 14.52 -0.08 -1.01
N VAL A 99 13.86 0.03 -2.17
CA VAL A 99 14.49 0.18 -3.49
C VAL A 99 14.09 1.52 -4.08
N LYS A 100 15.08 2.34 -4.48
CA LYS A 100 14.86 3.69 -5.02
C LYS A 100 13.95 4.56 -4.13
N GLY A 101 14.01 4.37 -2.81
CA GLY A 101 13.17 5.08 -1.84
C GLY A 101 11.89 4.39 -1.44
N PHE A 102 11.43 3.39 -2.20
CA PHE A 102 10.14 2.74 -1.97
C PHE A 102 10.28 1.41 -1.24
N SER A 103 9.47 1.21 -0.21
CA SER A 103 9.47 -0.01 0.63
C SER A 103 8.53 -1.11 0.14
N ASN A 104 7.76 -0.86 -0.93
CA ASN A 104 6.72 -1.76 -1.45
C ASN A 104 7.14 -2.58 -2.69
N ASN A 105 8.45 -2.74 -2.92
CA ASN A 105 8.96 -3.44 -4.09
C ASN A 105 8.76 -4.97 -4.00
N ALA A 106 7.84 -5.50 -4.80
CA ALA A 106 7.43 -6.91 -4.75
C ALA A 106 8.60 -7.91 -4.86
N ASP A 107 9.59 -7.64 -5.72
CA ASP A 107 10.72 -8.55 -5.96
C ASP A 107 11.69 -8.63 -4.77
N GLN A 108 11.69 -7.62 -3.90
CA GLN A 108 12.57 -7.58 -2.72
C GLN A 108 11.88 -8.02 -1.43
N LEU A 109 10.55 -7.99 -1.38
CA LEU A 109 9.79 -8.31 -0.17
C LEU A 109 9.56 -9.83 -0.04
N ALA A 110 10.64 -10.56 0.24
CA ALA A 110 10.59 -12.01 0.45
C ALA A 110 10.44 -12.38 1.94
N VAL A 111 9.67 -13.46 2.21
CA VAL A 111 9.60 -14.04 3.55
C VAL A 111 10.77 -14.98 3.77
N THR A 112 11.74 -14.56 4.58
CA THR A 112 12.86 -15.40 5.02
C THR A 112 12.45 -16.27 6.21
N ASP A 113 13.22 -17.33 6.50
CA ASP A 113 13.01 -18.16 7.70
C ASP A 113 12.97 -17.34 9.00
N ARG A 114 13.76 -16.26 9.07
CA ARG A 114 13.74 -15.35 10.21
C ARG A 114 12.41 -14.61 10.29
N LEU A 115 12.01 -13.97 9.20
CA LEU A 115 10.79 -13.20 9.14
C LEU A 115 9.54 -14.06 9.37
N ALA A 116 9.52 -15.30 8.88
CA ALA A 116 8.44 -16.26 9.17
C ALA A 116 8.29 -16.53 10.68
N ARG A 117 9.40 -16.61 11.43
CA ARG A 117 9.36 -16.75 12.90
C ARG A 117 8.89 -15.47 13.59
N ASP A 118 9.20 -14.32 13.02
CA ASP A 118 8.76 -13.03 13.55
C ASP A 118 7.23 -12.88 13.36
N TYR A 119 6.67 -13.23 12.19
CA TYR A 119 5.22 -13.30 11.98
C TYR A 119 4.52 -14.24 12.96
N ARG A 120 5.08 -15.44 13.19
CA ARG A 120 4.54 -16.38 14.17
C ARG A 120 4.51 -15.78 15.57
N ARG A 121 5.62 -15.22 16.04
CA ARG A 121 5.71 -14.61 17.38
C ARG A 121 4.71 -13.46 17.54
N ALA A 122 4.59 -12.59 16.54
CA ALA A 122 3.60 -11.52 16.57
C ALA A 122 2.16 -12.06 16.61
N SER A 123 1.86 -13.10 15.83
CA SER A 123 0.52 -13.69 15.78
C SER A 123 0.16 -14.36 17.11
N GLU A 124 1.10 -15.09 17.73
CA GLU A 124 0.95 -15.66 19.10
C GLU A 124 0.71 -14.55 20.13
N GLN A 125 1.45 -13.44 20.05
CA GLN A 125 1.31 -12.31 20.96
C GLN A 125 -0.04 -11.61 20.81
N ILE A 126 -0.49 -11.38 19.57
CA ILE A 126 -1.80 -10.79 19.27
C ILE A 126 -2.92 -11.68 19.78
N ALA A 127 -2.83 -13.00 19.58
CA ALA A 127 -3.82 -13.95 20.10
C ALA A 127 -3.89 -13.92 21.64
N ALA A 128 -2.73 -13.86 22.32
CA ALA A 128 -2.68 -13.71 23.77
C ALA A 128 -3.26 -12.36 24.25
N GLU A 129 -3.02 -11.26 23.52
CA GLU A 129 -3.60 -9.95 23.82
C GLU A 129 -5.13 -9.96 23.70
N LEU A 130 -5.68 -10.60 22.66
CA LEU A 130 -7.13 -10.73 22.49
C LEU A 130 -7.77 -11.51 23.64
N LEU A 131 -7.13 -12.57 24.13
CA LEU A 131 -7.60 -13.33 25.30
C LEU A 131 -7.50 -12.53 26.60
N ALA A 132 -6.53 -11.62 26.69
CA ALA A 132 -6.39 -10.71 27.82
C ALA A 132 -7.39 -9.53 27.79
N ASP A 133 -8.06 -9.30 26.65
CA ASP A 133 -9.11 -8.28 26.45
C ASP A 133 -10.42 -8.92 25.93
N PRO A 134 -11.19 -9.61 26.80
CA PRO A 134 -12.45 -10.25 26.41
C PRO A 134 -13.48 -9.32 25.75
N PRO A 135 -13.65 -8.04 26.17
CA PRO A 135 -14.50 -7.09 25.47
C PRO A 135 -14.10 -6.90 24.00
N ARG A 136 -12.81 -6.79 23.70
CA ARG A 136 -12.33 -6.69 22.32
C ARG A 136 -12.59 -7.96 21.54
N LEU A 137 -12.25 -9.13 22.08
CA LEU A 137 -12.50 -10.40 21.41
C LEU A 137 -14.00 -10.62 21.13
N SER A 138 -14.86 -10.27 22.10
CA SER A 138 -16.31 -10.35 21.94
C SER A 138 -16.85 -9.40 20.86
N SER A 139 -16.20 -8.25 20.63
CA SER A 139 -16.59 -7.32 19.57
C SER A 139 -16.30 -7.84 18.16
N LEU A 140 -15.36 -8.79 18.02
CA LEU A 140 -15.01 -9.43 16.75
C LEU A 140 -15.99 -10.57 16.41
N VAL A 141 -16.61 -11.18 17.42
CA VAL A 141 -17.54 -12.30 17.28
C VAL A 141 -18.98 -11.77 17.34
N VAL A 142 -19.64 -11.66 16.19
CA VAL A 142 -20.98 -11.04 16.05
C VAL A 142 -22.15 -11.92 16.52
N CYS A 143 -21.88 -13.11 17.04
CA CYS A 143 -22.86 -14.09 17.48
C CYS A 143 -22.64 -14.48 18.95
N ASP A 144 -23.71 -14.93 19.62
CA ASP A 144 -23.60 -15.54 20.95
C ASP A 144 -23.20 -17.01 20.78
N PRO A 145 -22.03 -17.45 21.30
CA PRO A 145 -21.61 -18.84 21.18
C PRO A 145 -22.59 -19.80 21.83
N GLY A 146 -23.22 -19.45 22.97
CA GLY A 146 -24.27 -20.25 23.61
C GLY A 146 -24.11 -21.78 23.50
N PRO A 147 -25.18 -22.54 23.20
CA PRO A 147 -25.09 -23.97 22.91
C PRO A 147 -24.55 -24.30 21.51
N ASP A 148 -24.52 -23.33 20.59
CA ASP A 148 -24.18 -23.49 19.17
C ASP A 148 -22.82 -22.87 18.83
N ALA A 149 -21.83 -23.07 19.73
CA ALA A 149 -20.53 -22.42 19.67
C ALA A 149 -19.81 -22.66 18.33
N ASP A 150 -19.96 -23.87 17.76
CA ASP A 150 -19.39 -24.24 16.47
C ASP A 150 -19.97 -23.44 15.30
N ALA A 151 -21.29 -23.19 15.28
CA ALA A 151 -21.93 -22.39 14.25
C ALA A 151 -21.51 -20.91 14.36
N CYS A 152 -21.34 -20.43 15.59
CA CYS A 152 -20.82 -19.09 15.83
C CYS A 152 -19.36 -18.94 15.37
N ALA A 153 -18.51 -19.94 15.65
CA ALA A 153 -17.13 -19.95 15.17
C ALA A 153 -17.03 -19.97 13.64
N GLN A 154 -17.89 -20.74 12.95
CA GLN A 154 -17.95 -20.73 11.49
C GLN A 154 -18.33 -19.36 10.94
N THR A 155 -19.34 -18.71 11.55
CA THR A 155 -19.73 -17.35 11.18
C THR A 155 -18.57 -16.37 11.33
N PHE A 156 -17.85 -16.43 12.44
CA PHE A 156 -16.64 -15.64 12.67
C PHE A 156 -15.56 -15.90 11.61
N ILE A 157 -15.24 -17.17 11.32
CA ILE A 157 -14.23 -17.55 10.33
C ILE A 157 -14.57 -16.97 8.95
N GLU A 158 -15.83 -17.04 8.54
CA GLU A 158 -16.27 -16.50 7.26
C GLU A 158 -16.20 -14.98 7.21
N SER A 159 -16.73 -14.28 8.22
CA SER A 159 -16.73 -12.82 8.25
C SER A 159 -15.32 -12.24 8.39
N PHE A 160 -14.52 -12.79 9.32
CA PHE A 160 -13.15 -12.35 9.55
C PHE A 160 -12.27 -12.69 8.36
N GLY A 161 -12.34 -13.92 7.87
CA GLY A 161 -11.53 -14.36 6.74
C GLY A 161 -11.88 -13.63 5.44
N ARG A 162 -13.14 -13.21 5.23
CA ARG A 162 -13.51 -12.39 4.06
C ARG A 162 -12.71 -11.08 4.03
N ARG A 163 -12.57 -10.42 5.18
CA ARG A 163 -11.74 -9.20 5.31
C ARG A 163 -10.25 -9.50 5.33
N ALA A 164 -9.80 -10.54 6.03
CA ALA A 164 -8.38 -10.88 6.12
C ALA A 164 -7.80 -11.36 4.78
N PHE A 165 -8.55 -12.16 4.03
CA PHE A 165 -8.16 -12.65 2.70
C PHE A 165 -8.67 -11.76 1.56
N ARG A 166 -9.45 -10.72 1.85
CA ARG A 166 -9.93 -9.71 0.88
C ARG A 166 -10.76 -10.31 -0.26
N ARG A 167 -11.34 -11.49 -0.01
CA ARG A 167 -12.20 -12.27 -0.89
C ARG A 167 -12.98 -13.29 -0.06
N PRO A 168 -14.07 -13.86 -0.57
CA PRO A 168 -14.69 -15.02 0.05
C PRO A 168 -13.67 -16.16 0.22
N LEU A 169 -13.75 -16.85 1.37
CA LEU A 169 -12.97 -18.05 1.60
C LEU A 169 -13.51 -19.18 0.72
N GLN A 170 -12.60 -20.03 0.26
CA GLN A 170 -12.96 -21.31 -0.35
C GLN A 170 -13.45 -22.28 0.72
N ASP A 171 -14.25 -23.26 0.33
CA ASP A 171 -14.82 -24.24 1.25
C ASP A 171 -13.73 -25.04 1.99
N GLU A 172 -12.62 -25.35 1.32
CA GLU A 172 -11.47 -26.00 1.93
C GLU A 172 -10.77 -25.10 2.96
N GLU A 173 -10.70 -23.79 2.72
CA GLU A 173 -10.13 -22.83 3.66
C GLU A 173 -11.03 -22.74 4.90
N LYS A 174 -12.35 -22.63 4.73
CA LYS A 174 -13.31 -22.62 5.85
C LYS A 174 -13.18 -23.87 6.71
N ALA A 175 -13.12 -25.04 6.09
CA ALA A 175 -12.97 -26.31 6.80
C ALA A 175 -11.63 -26.40 7.54
N ALA A 176 -10.53 -25.94 6.94
CA ALA A 176 -9.22 -25.93 7.57
C ALA A 176 -9.18 -25.00 8.81
N PHE A 177 -9.70 -23.78 8.70
CA PHE A 177 -9.77 -22.85 9.83
C PHE A 177 -10.72 -23.33 10.92
N PHE A 178 -11.82 -24.00 10.57
CA PHE A 178 -12.71 -24.60 11.55
C PHE A 178 -12.03 -25.76 12.31
N ALA A 179 -11.21 -26.57 11.64
CA ALA A 179 -10.41 -27.60 12.32
C ALA A 179 -9.38 -26.98 13.28
N ILE A 180 -8.80 -25.83 12.94
CA ILE A 180 -7.90 -25.07 13.83
C ILE A 180 -8.67 -24.60 15.07
N TYR A 181 -9.87 -24.02 14.89
CA TYR A 181 -10.74 -23.64 16.01
C TYR A 181 -10.99 -24.82 16.97
N GLN A 182 -11.35 -26.00 16.43
CA GLN A 182 -11.59 -27.20 17.24
C GLN A 182 -10.36 -27.67 18.02
N ALA A 183 -9.15 -27.36 17.52
CA ALA A 183 -7.89 -27.70 18.18
C ALA A 183 -7.44 -26.66 19.22
N GLY A 184 -8.20 -25.58 19.42
CA GLY A 184 -7.83 -24.46 20.29
C GLY A 184 -7.97 -24.70 21.78
N ASP A 185 -8.81 -25.65 22.20
CA ASP A 185 -9.02 -25.92 23.64
C ASP A 185 -7.71 -26.37 24.32
N GLY A 186 -7.34 -25.66 25.38
CA GLY A 186 -6.12 -25.88 26.15
C GLY A 186 -4.83 -25.40 25.47
N LYS A 187 -4.91 -24.56 24.44
CA LYS A 187 -3.73 -23.97 23.78
C LYS A 187 -3.21 -22.71 24.48
N TYR A 188 -4.06 -22.02 25.23
CA TYR A 188 -3.67 -20.84 25.99
C TYR A 188 -4.00 -21.00 27.48
N GLU A 189 -3.33 -20.24 28.33
CA GLU A 189 -3.51 -20.30 29.79
C GLU A 189 -4.82 -19.64 30.26
N THR A 190 -5.42 -18.79 29.42
CA THR A 190 -6.60 -17.98 29.74
C THR A 190 -7.64 -18.06 28.62
N GLY A 191 -8.87 -17.64 28.93
CA GLY A 191 -10.03 -17.75 28.03
C GLY A 191 -10.73 -19.11 28.12
N SER A 192 -12.01 -19.11 27.75
CA SER A 192 -12.81 -20.31 27.54
C SER A 192 -12.35 -21.09 26.31
N ALA A 193 -12.77 -22.36 26.18
CA ALA A 193 -12.45 -23.19 25.01
C ALA A 193 -12.84 -22.51 23.69
N PHE A 194 -13.99 -21.82 23.66
CA PHE A 194 -14.43 -21.04 22.51
C PHE A 194 -13.45 -19.90 22.19
N GLU A 195 -13.15 -19.05 23.19
CA GLU A 195 -12.26 -17.89 23.02
C GLU A 195 -10.84 -18.33 22.59
N GLN A 196 -10.32 -19.41 23.18
CA GLN A 196 -9.03 -19.99 22.78
C GLN A 196 -9.05 -20.50 21.34
N GLY A 197 -10.15 -21.12 20.91
CA GLY A 197 -10.38 -21.50 19.51
C GLY A 197 -10.36 -20.32 18.56
N ILE A 198 -11.07 -19.23 18.89
CA ILE A 198 -11.09 -18.00 18.09
C ILE A 198 -9.70 -17.35 18.04
N ALA A 199 -9.00 -17.27 19.17
CA ALA A 199 -7.65 -16.72 19.24
C ALA A 199 -6.66 -17.52 18.35
N LEU A 200 -6.75 -18.86 18.38
CA LEU A 200 -5.91 -19.71 17.53
C LEU A 200 -6.23 -19.56 16.04
N VAL A 201 -7.50 -19.35 15.70
CA VAL A 201 -7.92 -19.04 14.33
C VAL A 201 -7.31 -17.70 13.86
N VAL A 202 -7.38 -16.65 14.69
CA VAL A 202 -6.75 -15.36 14.38
C VAL A 202 -5.24 -15.53 14.18
N GLU A 203 -4.57 -16.25 15.08
CA GLU A 203 -3.14 -16.57 14.97
C GLU A 203 -2.82 -17.24 13.61
N ALA A 204 -3.65 -18.19 13.17
CA ALA A 204 -3.46 -18.88 11.91
C ALA A 204 -3.72 -17.98 10.70
N PHE A 205 -4.72 -17.10 10.75
CA PHE A 205 -5.00 -16.15 9.66
C PHE A 205 -3.82 -15.21 9.44
N LEU A 206 -3.26 -14.64 10.51
CA LEU A 206 -2.17 -13.67 10.44
C LEU A 206 -0.85 -14.24 9.90
N GLN A 207 -0.72 -15.57 9.85
CA GLN A 207 0.43 -16.28 9.29
C GLN A 207 0.16 -16.85 7.89
N SER A 208 -1.09 -16.83 7.42
CA SER A 208 -1.45 -17.41 6.14
C SER A 208 -0.84 -16.63 4.97
N PRO A 209 -0.34 -17.30 3.92
CA PRO A 209 0.07 -16.63 2.68
C PRO A 209 -1.03 -15.75 2.08
N SER A 210 -2.30 -16.18 2.16
CA SER A 210 -3.44 -15.39 1.69
C SER A 210 -3.66 -14.10 2.49
N PHE A 211 -3.13 -14.01 3.72
CA PHE A 211 -3.09 -12.78 4.50
C PHE A 211 -1.82 -11.95 4.23
N LEU A 212 -0.65 -12.60 4.24
CA LEU A 212 0.64 -11.95 4.10
C LEU A 212 0.91 -11.40 2.68
N TYR A 213 0.21 -11.89 1.68
CA TYR A 213 0.36 -11.48 0.29
C TYR A 213 -0.95 -10.96 -0.30
N ARG A 214 -0.83 -9.92 -1.11
CA ARG A 214 -1.84 -9.52 -2.10
C ARG A 214 -1.54 -10.31 -3.36
N VAL A 215 -2.44 -11.21 -3.71
CA VAL A 215 -2.28 -12.14 -4.83
C VAL A 215 -3.21 -11.74 -5.96
N GLU A 216 -2.66 -11.71 -7.17
CA GLU A 216 -3.40 -11.46 -8.40
C GLU A 216 -3.33 -12.71 -9.27
N LEU A 217 -4.37 -13.53 -9.17
CA LEU A 217 -4.48 -14.87 -9.74
C LEU A 217 -5.56 -14.98 -10.81
N SER A 218 -6.18 -13.86 -11.21
CA SER A 218 -7.04 -13.85 -12.38
C SER A 218 -6.36 -14.55 -13.54
N SER A 219 -7.07 -15.50 -14.15
CA SER A 219 -6.52 -16.34 -15.22
C SER A 219 -6.93 -15.77 -16.57
N PRO A 220 -6.00 -15.68 -17.54
CA PRO A 220 -6.35 -15.21 -18.87
C PRO A 220 -7.34 -16.18 -19.54
N PRO A 221 -8.30 -15.68 -20.34
CA PRO A 221 -8.81 -16.45 -21.47
C PRO A 221 -7.63 -16.97 -22.32
N ALA A 222 -7.75 -18.16 -22.91
CA ALA A 222 -6.63 -18.85 -23.58
C ALA A 222 -5.83 -18.03 -24.62
N ASP A 223 -6.39 -16.92 -25.12
CA ASP A 223 -5.82 -16.07 -26.16
C ASP A 223 -5.62 -14.59 -25.75
N ALA A 224 -5.70 -14.25 -24.45
CA ALA A 224 -5.58 -12.87 -23.98
C ALA A 224 -4.12 -12.50 -23.61
N GLU A 225 -3.61 -11.42 -24.21
CA GLU A 225 -2.28 -10.85 -23.86
C GLU A 225 -2.29 -10.15 -22.49
N LEU A 226 -3.46 -9.73 -22.01
CA LEU A 226 -3.67 -9.11 -20.71
C LEU A 226 -4.75 -9.85 -19.92
N VAL A 227 -4.56 -9.91 -18.61
CA VAL A 227 -5.55 -10.43 -17.66
C VAL A 227 -6.23 -9.25 -16.97
N ALA A 228 -7.55 -9.15 -17.10
CA ALA A 228 -8.33 -8.23 -16.28
C ALA A 228 -8.33 -8.74 -14.83
N LEU A 229 -8.07 -7.84 -13.88
CA LEU A 229 -8.22 -8.14 -12.47
C LEU A 229 -9.70 -8.32 -12.12
N SER A 230 -9.96 -9.23 -11.20
CA SER A 230 -11.27 -9.38 -10.59
C SER A 230 -11.61 -8.19 -9.68
N GLY A 231 -12.90 -7.94 -9.44
CA GLY A 231 -13.35 -6.92 -8.49
C GLY A 231 -12.70 -7.05 -7.10
N TRP A 232 -12.40 -8.26 -6.63
CA TRP A 232 -11.71 -8.50 -5.35
C TRP A 232 -10.26 -8.03 -5.36
N GLU A 233 -9.54 -8.28 -6.46
CA GLU A 233 -8.15 -7.83 -6.63
C GLU A 233 -8.11 -6.30 -6.78
N ILE A 234 -9.09 -5.71 -7.47
CA ILE A 234 -9.23 -4.26 -7.59
C ILE A 234 -9.54 -3.62 -6.22
N ALA A 235 -10.46 -4.19 -5.43
CA ALA A 235 -10.74 -3.76 -4.07
C ALA A 235 -9.48 -3.79 -3.19
N SER A 236 -8.72 -4.87 -3.26
CA SER A 236 -7.44 -5.01 -2.55
C SER A 236 -6.42 -3.95 -3.00
N ARG A 237 -6.26 -3.73 -4.31
CA ARG A 237 -5.36 -2.69 -4.83
C ARG A 237 -5.75 -1.29 -4.35
N LEU A 238 -7.03 -0.93 -4.49
CA LEU A 238 -7.56 0.37 -4.07
C LEU A 238 -7.33 0.60 -2.57
N SER A 239 -7.71 -0.36 -1.72
CA SER A 239 -7.58 -0.21 -0.27
C SER A 239 -6.12 -0.06 0.17
N TYR A 240 -5.20 -0.86 -0.37
CA TYR A 240 -3.80 -0.76 0.02
C TYR A 240 -3.07 0.43 -0.61
N MET A 241 -3.54 0.95 -1.75
CA MET A 241 -3.05 2.20 -2.31
C MET A 241 -3.51 3.39 -1.45
N MET A 242 -4.79 3.44 -1.09
CA MET A 242 -5.38 4.62 -0.45
C MET A 242 -5.29 4.61 1.07
N TRP A 243 -5.33 3.45 1.72
CA TRP A 243 -5.36 3.29 3.18
C TRP A 243 -4.16 2.51 3.74
N ASN A 244 -3.29 1.93 2.91
CA ASN A 244 -2.26 0.97 3.35
C ASN A 244 -2.85 -0.13 4.27
N SER A 245 -4.08 -0.55 4.05
CA SER A 245 -4.79 -1.47 4.93
C SER A 245 -5.80 -2.31 4.16
N THR A 246 -6.39 -3.29 4.83
CA THR A 246 -7.42 -4.17 4.29
C THR A 246 -8.70 -3.41 3.90
N PRO A 247 -9.38 -3.77 2.80
CA PRO A 247 -10.65 -3.17 2.39
C PRO A 247 -11.72 -3.28 3.47
N ASP A 248 -12.59 -2.28 3.50
CA ASP A 248 -13.79 -2.30 4.31
C ASP A 248 -14.90 -3.16 3.66
N ASP A 249 -15.92 -3.49 4.44
CA ASP A 249 -17.03 -4.33 3.98
C ASP A 249 -17.77 -3.69 2.80
N ALA A 250 -17.84 -2.35 2.74
CA ALA A 250 -18.44 -1.64 1.62
C ALA A 250 -17.68 -1.89 0.30
N LEU A 251 -16.34 -1.82 0.31
CA LEU A 251 -15.55 -2.10 -0.89
C LEU A 251 -15.60 -3.58 -1.29
N LEU A 252 -15.63 -4.48 -0.30
CA LEU A 252 -15.81 -5.91 -0.53
C LEU A 252 -17.20 -6.27 -1.04
N ALA A 253 -18.24 -5.51 -0.70
CA ALA A 253 -19.58 -5.67 -1.25
C ALA A 253 -19.66 -5.15 -2.69
N ALA A 254 -19.02 -4.02 -2.99
CA ALA A 254 -18.92 -3.49 -4.35
C ALA A 254 -18.18 -4.45 -5.31
N ALA A 255 -17.11 -5.10 -4.82
CA ALA A 255 -16.42 -6.17 -5.54
C ALA A 255 -17.34 -7.35 -5.86
N GLU A 256 -18.16 -7.77 -4.90
CA GLU A 256 -19.12 -8.86 -5.06
C GLU A 256 -20.25 -8.51 -6.05
N ALA A 257 -20.69 -7.25 -6.04
CA ALA A 257 -21.74 -6.74 -6.91
C ALA A 257 -21.28 -6.46 -8.36
N GLY A 258 -19.98 -6.57 -8.66
CA GLY A 258 -19.41 -6.26 -9.98
C GLY A 258 -19.28 -4.75 -10.25
N GLU A 259 -19.42 -3.90 -9.23
CA GLU A 259 -19.32 -2.45 -9.38
C GLU A 259 -17.88 -2.02 -9.74
N LEU A 260 -16.90 -2.79 -9.28
CA LEU A 260 -15.47 -2.56 -9.54
C LEU A 260 -14.99 -3.08 -10.90
N ASP A 261 -15.88 -3.59 -11.75
CA ASP A 261 -15.55 -4.04 -13.10
C ASP A 261 -15.58 -2.89 -14.14
N SER A 262 -15.94 -1.68 -13.71
CA SER A 262 -16.02 -0.47 -14.54
C SER A 262 -15.09 0.64 -14.04
N ALA A 263 -14.61 1.49 -14.95
CA ALA A 263 -13.76 2.62 -14.59
C ALA A 263 -14.51 3.60 -13.67
N GLU A 264 -15.80 3.83 -13.94
CA GLU A 264 -16.65 4.72 -13.16
C GLU A 264 -16.83 4.23 -11.72
N GLY A 265 -17.08 2.93 -11.53
CA GLY A 265 -17.20 2.35 -10.18
C GLY A 265 -15.88 2.33 -9.42
N ILE A 266 -14.76 2.07 -10.10
CA ILE A 266 -13.42 2.19 -9.51
C ILE A 266 -13.17 3.62 -9.05
N GLU A 267 -13.47 4.62 -9.87
CA GLU A 267 -13.29 6.03 -9.53
C GLU A 267 -14.16 6.45 -8.35
N GLU A 268 -15.43 6.05 -8.33
CA GLU A 268 -16.36 6.34 -7.24
C GLU A 268 -15.81 5.85 -5.90
N HIS A 269 -15.39 4.58 -5.83
CA HIS A 269 -14.81 4.03 -4.61
C HIS A 269 -13.45 4.62 -4.30
N ALA A 270 -12.59 4.91 -5.27
CA ALA A 270 -11.30 5.58 -5.04
C ALA A 270 -11.49 6.96 -4.37
N ARG A 271 -12.45 7.76 -4.85
CA ARG A 271 -12.80 9.06 -4.26
C ARG A 271 -13.33 8.92 -2.84
N ARG A 272 -14.18 7.90 -2.60
CA ARG A 272 -14.67 7.58 -1.25
C ARG A 272 -13.54 7.22 -0.29
N LEU A 273 -12.58 6.40 -0.72
CA LEU A 273 -11.43 6.02 0.10
C LEU A 273 -10.55 7.24 0.41
N LEU A 274 -10.29 8.10 -0.58
CA LEU A 274 -9.50 9.33 -0.41
C LEU A 274 -10.16 10.34 0.54
N ALA A 275 -11.48 10.36 0.62
CA ALA A 275 -12.21 11.24 1.54
C ALA A 275 -12.21 10.75 3.01
N ASP A 276 -11.80 9.51 3.27
CA ASP A 276 -11.69 8.94 4.62
C ASP A 276 -10.37 9.39 5.28
N GLY A 277 -10.42 9.66 6.59
CA GLY A 277 -9.24 10.11 7.35
C GLY A 277 -8.05 9.16 7.30
N ARG A 278 -8.27 7.86 7.04
CA ARG A 278 -7.21 6.87 6.84
C ARG A 278 -6.31 7.17 5.63
N ALA A 279 -6.76 7.98 4.67
CA ALA A 279 -5.95 8.37 3.51
C ALA A 279 -4.79 9.32 3.85
N SER A 280 -4.81 9.97 5.01
CA SER A 280 -3.77 10.89 5.46
C SER A 280 -2.38 10.24 5.50
N ASP A 281 -2.27 9.08 6.11
CA ASP A 281 -0.97 8.43 6.33
C ASP A 281 -0.36 7.87 5.03
N PRO A 282 -1.10 7.19 4.13
CA PRO A 282 -0.55 6.71 2.86
C PRO A 282 -0.14 7.83 1.90
N VAL A 283 -0.91 8.93 1.84
CA VAL A 283 -0.51 10.10 1.06
C VAL A 283 0.82 10.64 1.55
N GLN A 284 0.99 10.75 2.86
CA GLN A 284 2.26 11.17 3.43
C GLN A 284 3.37 10.13 3.18
N ASP A 285 3.13 8.85 3.43
CA ASP A 285 4.12 7.79 3.25
C ASP A 285 4.68 7.75 1.81
N PHE A 286 3.81 7.87 0.80
CA PHE A 286 4.22 7.92 -0.60
C PHE A 286 5.15 9.10 -0.89
N HIS A 287 4.74 10.33 -0.53
CA HIS A 287 5.53 11.53 -0.83
C HIS A 287 6.81 11.60 0.01
N GLY A 288 6.77 11.10 1.25
CA GLY A 288 7.94 10.97 2.11
C GLY A 288 9.00 10.06 1.50
N GLN A 289 8.57 8.91 0.95
CA GLN A 289 9.46 7.97 0.24
C GLN A 289 9.99 8.57 -1.08
N TRP A 290 9.11 9.19 -1.87
CA TRP A 290 9.46 9.80 -3.16
C TRP A 290 10.51 10.92 -3.00
N LEU A 291 10.35 11.78 -2.01
CA LEU A 291 11.24 12.93 -1.77
C LEU A 291 12.37 12.63 -0.77
N HIS A 292 12.45 11.40 -0.26
CA HIS A 292 13.40 10.98 0.77
C HIS A 292 13.37 11.88 2.03
N VAL A 293 12.17 12.27 2.47
CA VAL A 293 11.98 13.12 3.66
C VAL A 293 12.46 12.40 4.92
N ASP A 294 12.49 11.07 4.92
CA ASP A 294 13.09 10.23 5.96
C ASP A 294 14.55 10.57 6.27
N ARG A 295 15.26 11.19 5.33
CA ARG A 295 16.67 11.60 5.50
C ARG A 295 16.83 12.94 6.19
N TYR A 296 15.79 13.75 6.29
CA TYR A 296 15.88 15.11 6.84
C TYR A 296 16.42 15.13 8.28
N PRO A 297 15.96 14.26 9.21
CA PRO A 297 16.51 14.20 10.56
C PRO A 297 18.03 13.94 10.64
N ASN A 298 18.63 13.41 9.57
CA ASN A 298 20.07 13.16 9.50
C ASN A 298 20.88 14.37 9.02
N ILE A 299 20.22 15.49 8.69
CA ILE A 299 20.89 16.73 8.30
C ILE A 299 21.56 17.31 9.56
N GLN A 300 22.90 17.35 9.50
CA GLN A 300 23.73 17.97 10.53
C GLN A 300 24.59 19.05 9.89
N LYS A 301 24.79 20.14 10.64
CA LYS A 301 25.67 21.25 10.25
C LYS A 301 26.71 21.45 11.33
N ASP A 302 27.93 21.78 10.93
CA ASP A 302 28.98 22.15 11.87
C ASP A 302 28.58 23.47 12.57
N PRO A 303 28.38 23.48 13.90
CA PRO A 303 27.96 24.68 14.63
C PRO A 303 28.98 25.82 14.57
N MET A 304 30.27 25.53 14.30
CA MET A 304 31.31 26.56 14.14
C MET A 304 31.20 27.27 12.79
N VAL A 305 30.75 26.57 11.75
CA VAL A 305 30.58 27.10 10.39
C VAL A 305 29.20 27.73 10.21
N PHE A 306 28.17 27.15 10.84
CA PHE A 306 26.77 27.58 10.77
C PHE A 306 26.22 27.88 12.17
N PRO A 307 26.66 28.95 12.84
CA PRO A 307 26.26 29.25 14.21
C PRO A 307 24.78 29.61 14.37
N GLU A 308 24.10 30.00 13.29
CA GLU A 308 22.66 30.30 13.26
C GLU A 308 21.79 29.06 12.97
N TYR A 309 22.39 27.89 12.74
CA TYR A 309 21.64 26.67 12.46
C TYR A 309 20.85 26.21 13.69
N ASP A 310 19.52 26.10 13.53
CA ASP A 310 18.65 25.50 14.53
C ASP A 310 18.62 23.97 14.34
N PRO A 311 19.05 23.16 15.31
CA PRO A 311 19.02 21.70 15.21
C PRO A 311 17.60 21.11 15.12
N SER A 312 16.56 21.88 15.41
CA SER A 312 15.16 21.47 15.20
C SER A 312 14.68 21.66 13.76
N ALA A 313 15.37 22.47 12.95
CA ALA A 313 14.94 22.82 11.60
C ALA A 313 14.66 21.61 10.70
N PRO A 314 15.47 20.52 10.68
CA PRO A 314 15.18 19.40 9.79
C PRO A 314 13.88 18.66 10.12
N ALA A 315 13.53 18.55 11.41
CA ALA A 315 12.27 17.95 11.83
C ALA A 315 11.09 18.83 11.39
N SER A 316 11.19 20.15 11.58
CA SER A 316 10.18 21.10 11.13
C SER A 316 9.99 21.08 9.61
N MET A 317 11.08 21.05 8.83
CA MET A 317 11.04 20.94 7.37
C MET A 317 10.36 19.65 6.90
N ALA A 318 10.62 18.53 7.60
CA ALA A 318 9.97 17.27 7.30
C ALA A 318 8.45 17.37 7.54
N THR A 319 8.03 17.86 8.72
CA THR A 319 6.62 18.07 9.04
C THR A 319 5.93 19.02 8.07
N GLU A 320 6.55 20.15 7.75
CA GLU A 320 6.07 21.14 6.78
C GLU A 320 5.80 20.50 5.41
N THR A 321 6.79 19.76 4.89
CA THR A 321 6.70 19.07 3.60
C THR A 321 5.55 18.07 3.61
N MET A 322 5.41 17.29 4.68
CA MET A 322 4.37 16.28 4.77
C MET A 322 2.96 16.88 4.88
N GLU A 323 2.80 17.93 5.69
CA GLU A 323 1.54 18.67 5.81
C GLU A 323 1.16 19.37 4.50
N PHE A 324 2.14 19.83 3.72
CA PHE A 324 1.90 20.41 2.40
C PHE A 324 1.22 19.43 1.45
N PHE A 325 1.76 18.21 1.30
CA PHE A 325 1.12 17.19 0.47
C PHE A 325 -0.23 16.77 1.04
N ARG A 326 -0.32 16.51 2.35
CA ARG A 326 -1.56 16.09 3.01
C ARG A 326 -2.70 17.08 2.74
N ARG A 327 -2.47 18.38 3.02
CA ARG A 327 -3.49 19.42 2.88
C ARG A 327 -3.86 19.70 1.44
N THR A 328 -2.86 19.85 0.57
CA THR A 328 -3.12 20.15 -0.84
C THR A 328 -3.96 19.05 -1.49
N ILE A 329 -3.64 17.78 -1.20
CA ILE A 329 -4.32 16.63 -1.80
C ILE A 329 -5.68 16.34 -1.13
N LEU A 330 -5.74 16.33 0.20
CA LEU A 330 -6.91 15.83 0.93
C LEU A 330 -7.88 16.93 1.39
N ASP A 331 -7.38 18.13 1.69
CA ASP A 331 -8.20 19.19 2.28
C ASP A 331 -8.62 20.24 1.23
N GLU A 332 -7.74 20.54 0.27
CA GLU A 332 -7.93 21.67 -0.66
C GLU A 332 -8.38 21.25 -2.07
N GLY A 333 -8.33 19.96 -2.40
CA GLY A 333 -8.62 19.47 -3.75
C GLY A 333 -7.65 20.01 -4.81
N GLY A 334 -6.41 20.28 -4.40
CA GLY A 334 -5.37 20.83 -5.24
C GLY A 334 -4.93 19.89 -6.36
N SER A 335 -4.36 20.48 -7.40
CA SER A 335 -3.82 19.78 -8.55
C SER A 335 -2.33 19.51 -8.40
N TYR A 336 -1.78 18.69 -9.31
CA TYR A 336 -0.32 18.53 -9.41
C TYR A 336 0.39 19.86 -9.68
N ALA A 337 -0.23 20.78 -10.42
CA ALA A 337 0.35 22.11 -10.65
C ALA A 337 0.47 22.91 -9.34
N ASP A 338 -0.47 22.76 -8.42
CA ASP A 338 -0.41 23.40 -7.10
C ASP A 338 0.75 22.84 -6.28
N LEU A 339 0.99 21.52 -6.34
CA LEU A 339 2.15 20.89 -5.68
C LEU A 339 3.49 21.43 -6.18
N MET A 340 3.58 21.82 -7.46
CA MET A 340 4.82 22.29 -8.07
C MET A 340 5.02 23.81 -8.05
N THR A 341 3.94 24.57 -7.90
CA THR A 341 3.97 26.04 -8.08
C THR A 341 3.43 26.84 -6.91
N SER A 342 2.85 26.17 -5.90
CA SER A 342 2.33 26.83 -4.71
C SER A 342 3.41 27.67 -4.01
N ARG A 343 2.97 28.81 -3.49
CA ARG A 343 3.77 29.70 -2.64
C ARG A 343 3.33 29.62 -1.17
N THR A 344 2.40 28.71 -0.88
CA THR A 344 1.89 28.45 0.45
C THR A 344 2.73 27.35 1.08
N THR A 345 3.01 27.51 2.38
CA THR A 345 3.61 26.46 3.21
C THR A 345 2.86 26.34 4.54
N TYR A 346 3.06 25.22 5.24
CA TYR A 346 2.38 24.88 6.48
C TYR A 346 3.41 24.66 7.58
N VAL A 347 3.35 25.47 8.64
CA VAL A 347 4.33 25.50 9.73
C VAL A 347 3.67 25.25 11.07
#